data_AF-A0A397J838-F1
#
_entry.id   AF-A0A397J838-F1
#
_cell.length_a   1.000
_cell.length_b   1.000
_cell.length_c   1.000
_cell.angle_alpha   90.00
_cell.angle_beta   90.00
_cell.angle_gamma   90.00
#
_symmetry.space_group_name_H-M   'P 1'
#
loop_
_entity.id
_entity.type
_entity.pdbx_description
1 polymer ?
#
loop_
_entity_poly.entity_id
_entity_poly.type
_entity_poly.pdbx_seq_one_letter_code
_entity_poly.pdbx_strand_id
1 'polypeptide(L)'
;MLKKKGIFRERITSTQDEETLAQEQDRIINNIRQLFAETKNRIKEIQLENSKIPTSDPNYQLRIQRFNFLREKFRNVLDEFHGAENTYIKQQSERIGRQYKVIKPNATQQKIQDYVSNPNSQPVFQQALLRTSETKEAMGQVQR
;
A
#
# COMPACT_ATOMS: atom_id res chain seq x y z
N MET A 1 2.71 -32.63 -31.40
CA MET A 1 1.74 -31.54 -31.09
C MET A 1 1.14 -31.56 -29.67
N LEU A 2 1.53 -32.47 -28.76
CA LEU A 2 0.87 -32.58 -27.44
C LEU A 2 1.43 -31.67 -26.32
N LYS A 3 2.63 -31.08 -26.45
CA LYS A 3 3.21 -30.22 -25.38
C LYS A 3 2.57 -28.83 -25.25
N LYS A 4 1.92 -28.30 -26.29
CA LYS A 4 1.31 -26.95 -26.25
C LYS A 4 -0.02 -26.90 -25.49
N LYS A 5 -0.78 -28.00 -25.44
CA LYS A 5 -2.09 -28.06 -24.73
C LYS A 5 -1.96 -28.08 -23.20
N GLY A 6 -0.86 -28.65 -22.67
CA GLY A 6 -0.56 -28.64 -21.23
C GLY A 6 -0.18 -27.25 -20.72
N ILE A 7 0.77 -26.59 -21.40
CA ILE A 7 1.24 -25.23 -21.06
C ILE A 7 0.12 -24.19 -21.10
N PHE A 8 -0.85 -24.36 -22.01
CA PHE A 8 -2.00 -23.45 -22.13
C PHE A 8 -3.02 -23.65 -21.00
N ARG A 9 -3.29 -24.90 -20.58
CA ARG A 9 -4.18 -25.16 -19.43
C ARG A 9 -3.57 -24.68 -18.12
N GLU A 10 -2.27 -24.91 -17.92
CA GLU A 10 -1.54 -24.50 -16.72
C GLU A 10 -1.46 -22.96 -16.57
N ARG A 11 -1.34 -22.22 -17.69
CA ARG A 11 -1.46 -20.76 -17.70
C ARG A 11 -2.84 -20.24 -17.34
N ILE A 12 -3.92 -20.89 -17.80
CA ILE A 12 -5.29 -20.41 -17.56
C ILE A 12 -5.69 -20.60 -16.10
N THR A 13 -5.30 -21.71 -15.47
CA THR A 13 -5.49 -21.89 -14.02
C THR A 13 -4.66 -20.89 -13.22
N SER A 14 -3.39 -20.66 -13.61
CA SER A 14 -2.54 -19.64 -12.98
C SER A 14 -3.12 -18.22 -13.08
N THR A 15 -3.72 -17.86 -14.22
CA THR A 15 -4.32 -16.52 -14.39
C THR A 15 -5.58 -16.34 -13.56
N GLN A 16 -6.38 -17.39 -13.38
CA GLN A 16 -7.61 -17.34 -12.60
C GLN A 16 -7.33 -17.30 -11.09
N ASP A 17 -6.28 -18.00 -10.65
CA ASP A 17 -5.76 -17.91 -9.28
C ASP A 17 -5.11 -16.54 -9.02
N GLU A 18 -4.41 -15.96 -10.00
CA GLU A 18 -3.85 -14.60 -9.89
C GLU A 18 -4.95 -13.52 -9.77
N GLU A 19 -6.04 -13.64 -10.52
CA GLU A 19 -7.18 -12.72 -10.43
C GLU A 19 -7.89 -12.79 -9.08
N THR A 20 -8.10 -13.99 -8.54
CA THR A 20 -8.74 -14.17 -7.23
C THR A 20 -7.86 -13.64 -6.09
N LEU A 21 -6.56 -13.91 -6.14
CA LEU A 21 -5.58 -13.37 -5.19
C LEU A 21 -5.50 -11.83 -5.27
N ALA A 22 -5.56 -11.25 -6.46
CA ALA A 22 -5.58 -9.79 -6.63
C ALA A 22 -6.84 -9.17 -6.01
N GLN A 23 -8.01 -9.78 -6.21
CA GLN A 23 -9.25 -9.30 -5.58
C GLN A 23 -9.21 -9.40 -4.05
N GLU A 24 -8.64 -10.47 -3.51
CA GLU A 24 -8.48 -10.62 -2.06
C GLU A 24 -7.50 -9.58 -1.49
N GLN A 25 -6.36 -9.37 -2.17
CA GLN A 25 -5.41 -8.33 -1.83
C GLN A 25 -6.07 -6.94 -1.80
N ASP A 26 -6.89 -6.63 -2.79
CA ASP A 26 -7.65 -5.38 -2.87
C ASP A 26 -8.61 -5.20 -1.70
N ARG A 27 -9.33 -6.25 -1.31
CA ARG A 27 -10.23 -6.23 -0.15
C ARG A 27 -9.47 -5.95 1.15
N ILE A 28 -8.34 -6.63 1.35
CA ILE A 28 -7.51 -6.45 2.54
C ILE A 28 -6.96 -5.02 2.61
N ILE A 29 -6.44 -4.49 1.50
CA ILE A 29 -5.92 -3.12 1.45
C ILE A 29 -7.02 -2.10 1.74
N ASN A 30 -8.22 -2.29 1.18
CA ASN A 30 -9.35 -1.42 1.47
C ASN A 30 -9.76 -1.46 2.96
N ASN A 31 -9.73 -2.62 3.59
CA ASN A 31 -9.98 -2.76 5.02
C ASN A 31 -8.91 -2.01 5.85
N ILE A 32 -7.62 -2.21 5.54
CA ILE A 32 -6.52 -1.50 6.19
C ILE A 32 -6.70 0.02 6.11
N ARG A 33 -7.11 0.54 4.96
CA ARG A 33 -7.38 1.97 4.76
C ARG A 33 -8.53 2.49 5.61
N GLN A 34 -9.62 1.73 5.70
CA GLN A 34 -10.74 2.07 6.57
C GLN A 34 -10.29 2.14 8.04
N LEU A 35 -9.52 1.14 8.50
CA LEU A 35 -8.96 1.11 9.85
C LEU A 35 -8.01 2.28 10.12
N PHE A 36 -7.19 2.67 9.14
CA PHE A 36 -6.32 3.84 9.26
C PHE A 36 -7.11 5.14 9.35
N ALA A 37 -8.14 5.31 8.52
CA ALA A 37 -9.01 6.48 8.59
C ALA A 37 -9.73 6.57 9.94
N GLU A 38 -10.30 5.46 10.42
CA GLU A 38 -10.96 5.39 11.73
C GLU A 38 -9.98 5.71 12.87
N THR A 39 -8.83 5.06 12.89
CA THR A 39 -7.81 5.24 13.95
C THR A 39 -7.32 6.68 13.99
N LYS A 40 -7.06 7.28 12.83
CA LYS A 40 -6.67 8.68 12.70
C LYS A 40 -7.74 9.62 13.25
N ASN A 41 -9.01 9.39 12.92
CA ASN A 41 -10.11 10.22 13.41
C ASN A 41 -10.23 10.13 14.93
N ARG A 42 -10.13 8.93 15.50
CA ARG A 42 -10.15 8.72 16.96
C ARG A 42 -8.98 9.40 17.67
N ILE A 43 -7.78 9.36 17.10
CA ILE A 43 -6.62 10.08 17.65
C ILE A 43 -6.85 11.60 17.62
N LYS A 44 -7.44 12.14 16.54
CA LYS A 44 -7.80 13.56 16.44
C LYS A 44 -8.91 13.96 17.43
N GLU A 45 -9.89 13.10 17.66
CA GLU A 45 -10.92 13.32 18.67
C GLU A 45 -10.30 13.42 20.06
N ILE A 46 -9.38 12.51 20.42
CA ILE A 46 -8.63 12.57 21.69
C ILE A 46 -7.82 13.88 21.79
N GLN A 47 -7.18 14.32 20.70
CA GLN A 47 -6.47 15.59 20.67
C GLN A 47 -7.39 16.78 20.97
N LEU A 48 -8.56 16.80 20.34
CA LEU A 48 -9.58 17.83 20.53
C LEU A 48 -10.13 17.80 21.96
N GLU A 49 -10.43 16.63 22.50
CA GLU A 49 -10.86 16.47 23.89
C GLU A 49 -9.82 16.99 24.88
N ASN A 50 -8.54 16.62 24.68
CA ASN A 50 -7.45 17.10 25.52
C ASN A 50 -7.29 18.62 25.45
N SER A 51 -7.55 19.25 24.30
CA SER A 51 -7.47 20.71 24.15
C SER A 51 -8.54 21.47 24.94
N LYS A 52 -9.65 20.81 25.30
CA LYS A 52 -10.76 21.41 26.08
C LYS A 52 -10.52 21.33 27.59
N ILE A 53 -9.51 20.59 28.02
CA ILE A 53 -9.22 20.37 29.45
C ILE A 53 -8.22 21.43 29.92
N PRO A 54 -8.47 22.09 31.07
CA PRO A 54 -7.51 23.03 31.65
C PRO A 54 -6.17 22.35 31.97
N THR A 55 -5.07 23.07 31.79
CA THR A 55 -3.72 22.58 32.14
C THR A 55 -3.56 22.33 33.64
N SER A 56 -4.43 22.90 34.48
CA SER A 56 -4.51 22.65 35.92
C SER A 56 -5.20 21.32 36.28
N ASP A 57 -5.80 20.61 35.31
CA ASP A 57 -6.42 19.31 35.57
C ASP A 57 -5.34 18.30 36.02
N PRO A 58 -5.53 17.58 37.14
CA PRO A 58 -4.56 16.61 37.65
C PRO A 58 -4.19 15.52 36.63
N ASN A 59 -5.07 15.22 35.68
CA ASN A 59 -4.87 14.19 34.65
C ASN A 59 -4.34 14.76 33.33
N TYR A 60 -4.14 16.07 33.19
CA TYR A 60 -3.74 16.70 31.93
C TYR A 60 -2.47 16.05 31.35
N GLN A 61 -1.42 15.92 32.16
CA GLN A 61 -0.14 15.34 31.72
C GLN A 61 -0.28 13.87 31.29
N LEU A 62 -1.04 13.07 32.05
CA LEU A 62 -1.29 11.67 31.72
C LEU A 62 -2.04 11.52 30.39
N ARG A 63 -3.02 12.40 30.13
CA ARG A 63 -3.79 12.42 28.88
C ARG A 63 -2.91 12.77 27.68
N ILE A 64 -2.04 13.77 27.80
CA ILE A 64 -1.09 14.14 26.75
C ILE A 64 -0.09 13.01 26.47
N GLN A 65 0.45 12.36 27.51
CA GLN A 65 1.36 11.21 27.34
C GLN A 65 0.69 10.05 26.60
N ARG A 66 -0.55 9.70 26.98
CA ARG A 66 -1.34 8.64 26.31
C ARG A 66 -1.64 9.00 24.85
N PHE A 67 -2.01 10.24 24.58
CA PHE A 67 -2.22 10.74 23.22
C PHE A 67 -0.95 10.60 22.37
N ASN A 68 0.19 11.07 22.87
CA ASN A 68 1.46 10.97 22.17
C ASN A 68 1.83 9.51 21.90
N PHE A 69 1.66 8.62 22.88
CA PHE A 69 1.91 7.19 22.70
C PHE A 69 1.04 6.57 21.60
N LEU A 70 -0.26 6.88 21.56
CA LEU A 70 -1.16 6.41 20.51
C LEU A 70 -0.77 6.94 19.13
N ARG A 71 -0.40 8.22 19.05
CA ARG A 71 0.06 8.85 17.82
C ARG A 71 1.34 8.19 17.28
N GLU A 72 2.33 7.97 18.13
CA GLU A 72 3.58 7.30 17.73
C GLU A 72 3.33 5.84 17.30
N LYS A 73 2.49 5.10 18.01
CA LYS A 73 2.10 3.75 17.59
C LYS A 73 1.44 3.74 16.21
N PHE A 74 0.50 4.66 15.97
CA PHE A 74 -0.16 4.77 14.68
C PHE A 74 0.82 5.12 13.56
N ARG A 75 1.77 6.03 13.84
CA ARG A 75 2.85 6.38 12.92
C ARG A 75 3.70 5.16 12.53
N ASN A 76 4.12 4.36 13.51
CA ASN A 76 4.94 3.17 13.26
C ASN A 76 4.21 2.16 12.37
N VAL A 77 2.92 1.91 12.62
CA VAL A 77 2.12 0.99 11.79
C VAL A 77 1.97 1.52 10.36
N LEU A 78 1.80 2.82 10.18
CA LEU A 78 1.78 3.43 8.85
C LEU A 78 3.12 3.28 8.12
N ASP A 79 4.23 3.51 8.80
CA ASP A 79 5.58 3.36 8.25
C ASP A 79 5.84 1.90 7.83
N GLU A 80 5.44 0.93 8.65
CA GLU A 80 5.52 -0.50 8.34
C GLU A 80 4.70 -0.87 7.10
N PHE A 81 3.44 -0.40 7.03
CA PHE A 81 2.57 -0.66 5.89
C PHE A 81 3.12 -0.04 4.59
N HIS A 82 3.61 1.21 4.66
CA HIS A 82 4.27 1.85 3.52
C HIS A 82 5.54 1.09 3.08
N GLY A 83 6.31 0.56 4.02
CA GLY A 83 7.47 -0.30 3.71
C GLY A 83 7.06 -1.57 2.94
N ALA A 84 5.97 -2.22 3.37
CA ALA A 84 5.42 -3.40 2.70
C ALA A 84 4.92 -3.07 1.29
N GLU A 85 4.20 -1.96 1.11
CA GLU A 85 3.72 -1.51 -0.21
C GLU A 85 4.87 -1.22 -1.18
N ASN A 86 5.91 -0.51 -0.73
CA ASN A 86 7.08 -0.22 -1.57
C ASN A 86 7.82 -1.49 -1.98
N THR A 87 7.92 -2.45 -1.06
CA THR A 87 8.52 -3.76 -1.36
C THR A 87 7.72 -4.49 -2.42
N TYR A 88 6.40 -4.51 -2.31
CA TYR A 88 5.49 -5.10 -3.29
C TYR A 88 5.63 -4.43 -4.67
N ILE A 89 5.59 -3.09 -4.73
CA ILE A 89 5.74 -2.34 -5.99
C ILE A 89 7.07 -2.64 -6.66
N LYS A 90 8.16 -2.72 -5.89
CA LYS A 90 9.48 -3.05 -6.41
C LYS A 90 9.50 -4.45 -7.03
N GLN A 91 9.02 -5.46 -6.31
CA GLN A 91 8.97 -6.84 -6.80
C GLN A 91 8.09 -6.96 -8.05
N GLN A 92 6.95 -6.26 -8.06
CA GLN A 92 6.04 -6.24 -9.19
C GLN A 92 6.65 -5.56 -10.42
N SER A 93 7.37 -4.45 -10.23
CA SER A 93 8.10 -3.74 -11.28
C SER A 93 9.18 -4.63 -11.90
N GLU A 94 9.94 -5.37 -11.07
CA GLU A 94 10.95 -6.32 -11.54
C GLU A 94 10.32 -7.48 -12.32
N ARG A 95 9.17 -7.99 -11.86
CA ARG A 95 8.41 -9.04 -12.56
C ARG A 95 7.97 -8.59 -13.95
N ILE A 96 7.35 -7.41 -14.05
CA ILE A 96 6.91 -6.81 -15.31
C ILE A 96 8.11 -6.54 -16.23
N GLY A 97 9.21 -6.03 -15.68
CA GLY A 97 10.44 -5.79 -16.44
C GLY A 97 11.05 -7.07 -17.02
N ARG A 98 11.04 -8.17 -16.25
CA ARG A 98 11.45 -9.50 -16.74
C ARG A 98 10.55 -9.98 -17.89
N GLN A 99 9.23 -9.84 -17.76
CA GLN A 99 8.28 -10.18 -18.83
C GLN A 99 8.51 -9.34 -20.09
N TYR A 100 8.77 -8.03 -19.94
CA TYR A 100 9.08 -7.17 -21.07
C TYR A 100 10.36 -7.59 -21.78
N LYS A 101 11.42 -8.00 -21.05
CA LYS A 101 12.66 -8.52 -21.65
C LYS A 101 12.47 -9.83 -22.39
N VAL A 102 11.52 -10.69 -22.01
CA VAL A 102 11.19 -11.90 -22.78
C VAL A 102 10.67 -11.53 -24.18
N ILE A 103 9.87 -10.46 -24.28
CA ILE A 103 9.31 -9.97 -25.55
C ILE A 103 10.31 -9.10 -26.31
N LYS A 104 11.11 -8.30 -25.59
CA LYS A 104 12.11 -7.36 -26.11
C LYS A 104 13.45 -7.54 -25.39
N PRO A 105 14.27 -8.53 -25.78
CA PRO A 105 15.52 -8.87 -25.08
C PRO A 105 16.53 -7.73 -24.97
N ASN A 106 16.58 -6.86 -25.98
CA ASN A 106 17.52 -5.73 -26.06
C ASN A 106 16.93 -4.43 -25.51
N ALA A 107 15.84 -4.49 -24.73
CA ALA A 107 15.25 -3.33 -24.11
C ALA A 107 16.23 -2.67 -23.12
N THR A 108 16.47 -1.37 -23.30
CA THR A 108 17.23 -0.57 -22.33
C THR A 108 16.44 -0.42 -21.02
N GLN A 109 17.15 -0.14 -19.93
CA GLN A 109 16.54 0.04 -18.62
C GLN A 109 15.47 1.15 -18.63
N GLN A 110 15.72 2.23 -19.38
CA GLN A 110 14.77 3.33 -19.55
C GLN A 110 13.46 2.87 -20.18
N LYS A 111 13.51 2.08 -21.25
CA LYS A 111 12.29 1.55 -21.89
C LYS A 111 11.49 0.61 -20.99
N ILE A 112 12.18 -0.13 -20.11
CA ILE A 112 11.51 -0.98 -19.11
C ILE A 112 10.80 -0.10 -18.08
N GLN A 113 11.46 0.95 -17.62
CA GLN A 113 10.89 1.87 -16.64
C GLN A 113 9.70 2.64 -17.21
N ASP A 114 9.78 3.08 -18.46
CA ASP A 114 8.67 3.69 -19.20
C ASP A 114 7.50 2.71 -19.34
N TYR A 115 7.77 1.44 -19.67
CA TYR A 115 6.73 0.41 -19.79
C TYR A 115 6.05 0.07 -18.47
N VAL A 116 6.82 -0.05 -17.39
CA VAL A 116 6.31 -0.29 -16.03
C VAL A 116 5.48 0.90 -15.55
N SER A 117 5.92 2.12 -15.81
CA SER A 117 5.23 3.35 -15.38
C SER A 117 4.04 3.73 -16.27
N ASN A 118 3.89 3.10 -17.44
CA ASN A 118 2.80 3.40 -18.37
C ASN A 118 1.47 2.88 -17.81
N PRO A 119 0.46 3.74 -17.62
CA PRO A 119 -0.86 3.34 -17.16
C PRO A 119 -1.44 2.20 -18.03
N ASN A 120 -1.36 2.34 -19.34
CA ASN A 120 -2.08 1.44 -20.26
C ASN A 120 -1.49 0.03 -20.33
N SER A 121 -0.32 -0.23 -19.74
CA SER A 121 0.35 -1.52 -19.86
C SER A 121 -0.16 -2.56 -18.85
N GLN A 122 -0.52 -2.15 -17.63
CA GLN A 122 -0.92 -3.06 -16.53
C GLN A 122 -1.86 -2.36 -15.50
N PRO A 123 -3.19 -2.54 -15.57
CA PRO A 123 -4.15 -1.90 -14.67
C PRO A 123 -3.91 -2.17 -13.17
N VAL A 124 -3.54 -3.41 -12.82
CA VAL A 124 -3.28 -3.81 -11.42
C VAL A 124 -2.08 -3.06 -10.83
N PHE A 125 -1.06 -2.78 -11.65
CA PHE A 125 0.12 -2.05 -11.20
C PHE A 125 -0.18 -0.57 -10.92
N GLN A 126 -1.04 0.06 -11.73
CA GLN A 126 -1.47 1.43 -11.46
C GLN A 126 -2.15 1.57 -10.10
N GLN A 127 -3.01 0.61 -9.76
CA GLN A 127 -3.74 0.63 -8.51
C GLN A 127 -2.77 0.56 -7.31
N ALA A 128 -1.70 -0.25 -7.41
CA ALA A 128 -0.63 -0.28 -6.41
C ALA A 128 0.10 1.06 -6.28
N LEU A 129 0.44 1.73 -7.40
CA LEU A 129 1.09 3.03 -7.38
C LEU A 129 0.23 4.13 -6.74
N LEU A 130 -1.05 4.18 -7.10
CA LEU A 130 -2.02 5.09 -6.48
C LEU A 130 -2.09 4.84 -4.97
N ARG A 131 -2.09 3.57 -4.56
CA ARG A 131 -2.18 3.21 -3.15
C ARG A 131 -1.04 3.77 -2.31
N THR A 132 0.20 3.59 -2.78
CA THR A 132 1.38 4.10 -2.09
C THR A 132 1.40 5.62 -2.02
N SER A 133 0.89 6.31 -3.05
CA SER A 133 0.79 7.78 -3.02
C SER A 133 -0.18 8.28 -1.93
N GLU A 134 -1.31 7.60 -1.75
CA GLU A 134 -2.31 7.92 -0.72
C GLU A 134 -1.78 7.59 0.69
N THR A 135 -1.09 6.45 0.86
CA THR A 135 -0.44 6.08 2.13
C THR A 135 0.60 7.13 2.54
N LYS A 136 1.40 7.60 1.57
CA LYS A 136 2.39 8.66 1.79
C LYS A 136 1.74 9.97 2.23
N GLU A 137 0.61 10.33 1.65
CA GLU A 137 -0.18 11.49 2.07
C GLU A 137 -0.70 11.31 3.51
N ALA A 138 -1.25 10.14 3.82
CA ALA A 138 -1.76 9.83 5.16
C ALA A 138 -0.68 9.96 6.23
N MET A 139 0.54 9.46 5.97
CA MET A 139 1.70 9.65 6.84
C MET A 139 2.03 11.14 7.06
N GLY A 140 2.01 11.94 5.99
CA GLY A 140 2.25 13.39 6.09
C GLY A 140 1.22 14.11 6.97
N GLN A 141 -0.01 13.60 7.04
CA GLN A 141 -1.07 14.16 7.88
C GLN A 141 -0.99 13.73 9.36
N VAL A 142 -0.24 12.68 9.70
CA VAL A 142 0.00 12.23 11.08
C VAL A 142 1.21 12.91 11.70
N GLN A 143 2.14 13.40 10.86
CA GLN A 143 3.35 14.11 11.29
C GLN A 143 3.10 15.58 11.69
N ARG A 144 1.95 16.16 11.31
CA ARG A 144 1.55 17.54 11.64
C ARG A 144 0.72 17.56 12.92
#